data_AF-A0A7M7MWG9-F1
#
_entry.id   AF-A0A7M7MWG9-F1
#
_cell.length_a   1.000
_cell.length_b   1.000
_cell.length_c   1.000
_cell.angle_alpha   90.00
_cell.angle_beta   90.00
_cell.angle_gamma   90.00
#
_symmetry.space_group_name_H-M   'P 1'
#
loop_
_entity.id
_entity.type
_entity.pdbx_description
1 polymer ?
#
loop_
_entity_poly.entity_id
_entity_poly.type
_entity_poly.pdbx_seq_one_letter_code
_entity_poly.pdbx_strand_id
1 'polypeptide(L)'
;MAQSRTERIGTIFTRITALARTDVIHPNNLPLWYDIYKNFPPKDEPVFARKPSQKKIQDIFYAEDIIRAKFHEDIQIPMVDMKHDNVTQTQIFLSLYKNFLKDNIKEEEAYEKALQNYKETYNVKIPKSETSYKSYKD
;
A
#
# COMPACT_ATOMS: atom_id res chain seq x y z
N MET A 1 0.19 -46.24 1.00
CA MET A 1 0.52 -45.25 -0.05
C MET A 1 1.86 -44.63 0.27
N ALA A 2 2.83 -44.70 -0.65
CA ALA A 2 4.13 -44.08 -0.45
C ALA A 2 3.98 -42.55 -0.49
N GLN A 3 4.31 -41.88 0.62
CA GLN A 3 4.29 -40.44 0.75
C GLN A 3 5.69 -39.95 1.12
N SER A 4 6.15 -38.86 0.51
CA SER A 4 7.37 -38.19 0.93
C SER A 4 7.05 -37.05 1.91
N ARG A 5 7.57 -37.14 3.13
CA ARG A 5 7.42 -36.13 4.19
C ARG A 5 8.60 -35.16 4.28
N THR A 6 9.58 -35.27 3.39
CA THR A 6 10.81 -34.48 3.45
C THR A 6 10.58 -33.05 2.96
N GLU A 7 10.40 -32.11 3.88
CA GLU A 7 10.08 -30.71 3.60
C GLU A 7 11.31 -29.88 3.17
N ARG A 8 12.50 -30.24 3.67
CA ARG A 8 13.75 -29.47 3.43
C ARG A 8 14.39 -29.72 2.06
N ILE A 9 14.04 -30.83 1.39
CA ILE A 9 14.65 -31.26 0.13
C ILE A 9 13.63 -31.13 -1.00
N GLY A 10 13.95 -30.28 -1.99
CA GLY A 10 13.09 -30.01 -3.14
C GLY A 10 11.75 -29.34 -2.76
N THR A 11 10.81 -29.34 -3.70
CA THR A 11 9.46 -28.82 -3.52
C THR A 11 8.46 -29.97 -3.51
N ILE A 12 7.24 -29.73 -3.06
CA ILE A 12 6.16 -30.74 -3.15
C ILE A 12 5.96 -31.21 -4.60
N PHE A 13 6.11 -30.30 -5.57
CA PHE A 13 5.94 -30.60 -6.98
C PHE A 13 7.04 -31.50 -7.52
N THR A 14 8.31 -31.19 -7.23
CA THR A 14 9.43 -32.02 -7.69
C THR A 14 9.41 -33.40 -7.05
N ARG A 15 9.05 -33.49 -5.76
CA ARG A 15 8.91 -34.78 -5.05
C ARG A 15 7.82 -35.66 -5.64
N ILE A 16 6.63 -35.11 -5.92
CA ILE A 16 5.54 -35.89 -6.50
C ILE A 16 5.83 -36.27 -7.95
N THR A 17 6.43 -35.37 -8.72
CA THR A 17 6.89 -35.67 -10.08
C THR A 17 7.91 -36.80 -10.09
N ALA A 18 8.84 -36.82 -9.13
CA ALA A 18 9.81 -37.90 -9.00
C ALA A 18 9.14 -39.23 -8.64
N LEU A 19 8.21 -39.24 -7.68
CA LEU A 19 7.47 -40.45 -7.29
C LEU A 19 6.61 -41.02 -8.42
N ALA A 20 5.98 -40.13 -9.20
CA ALA A 20 5.22 -40.52 -10.39
C ALA A 20 6.14 -41.07 -11.49
N ARG A 21 7.33 -40.47 -11.69
CA ARG A 21 8.32 -40.93 -12.68
C ARG A 21 8.94 -42.29 -12.33
N THR A 22 9.05 -42.62 -11.04
CA THR A 22 9.57 -43.91 -10.58
C THR A 22 8.48 -44.98 -10.41
N ASP A 23 7.27 -44.74 -10.93
CA ASP A 23 6.10 -45.62 -10.80
C ASP A 23 5.72 -46.00 -9.35
N VAL A 24 6.18 -45.20 -8.38
CA VAL A 24 5.82 -45.37 -6.96
C VAL A 24 4.39 -44.85 -6.69
N ILE A 25 3.96 -43.85 -7.48
CA ILE A 25 2.59 -43.34 -7.52
C ILE A 25 2.07 -43.51 -8.94
N HIS A 26 0.95 -44.23 -9.10
CA HIS A 26 0.27 -44.32 -10.39
C HIS A 26 -0.20 -42.94 -10.89
N PRO A 27 -0.17 -42.66 -12.20
CA PRO A 27 -0.63 -41.39 -12.77
C PRO A 27 -2.05 -41.00 -12.35
N ASN A 28 -2.95 -41.98 -12.23
CA ASN A 28 -4.34 -41.76 -11.78
C ASN A 28 -4.47 -41.38 -10.30
N ASN A 29 -3.41 -41.59 -9.52
CA ASN A 29 -3.34 -41.27 -8.09
C ASN A 29 -2.56 -39.97 -7.83
N LEU A 30 -2.27 -39.19 -8.88
CA LEU A 30 -1.71 -37.85 -8.72
C LEU A 30 -2.72 -36.95 -7.96
N PRO A 31 -2.25 -36.04 -7.10
CA PRO A 31 -3.13 -35.09 -6.46
C PRO A 31 -3.79 -34.16 -7.49
N LEU A 32 -5.04 -33.77 -7.23
CA LEU A 32 -5.82 -32.88 -8.09
C LEU A 32 -5.08 -31.58 -8.45
N TRP A 33 -4.29 -31.04 -7.52
CA TRP A 33 -3.55 -29.79 -7.75
C TRP A 33 -2.35 -29.96 -8.71
N TYR A 34 -1.89 -31.18 -8.99
CA TYR A 34 -0.67 -31.43 -9.76
C TYR A 34 -0.73 -30.81 -11.16
N ASP A 35 -1.83 -31.03 -11.88
CA ASP A 35 -2.01 -30.49 -13.22
C ASP A 35 -2.19 -28.96 -13.20
N ILE A 36 -2.81 -28.43 -12.16
CA ILE A 36 -2.91 -26.97 -11.95
C ILE A 36 -1.52 -26.38 -11.80
N TYR A 37 -0.68 -26.95 -10.93
CA TYR A 37 0.69 -26.48 -10.71
C TYR A 37 1.56 -26.63 -11.96
N LYS A 38 1.40 -27.73 -12.71
CA LYS A 38 2.16 -28.00 -13.94
C LYS A 38 1.84 -26.98 -15.04
N ASN A 39 0.58 -26.61 -15.19
CA ASN A 39 0.13 -25.66 -16.22
C ASN A 39 0.32 -24.20 -15.80
N PHE A 40 0.20 -23.91 -14.49
CA PHE A 40 0.31 -22.57 -13.92
C PHE A 40 1.34 -22.57 -12.78
N PRO A 41 2.64 -22.76 -13.08
CA PRO A 41 3.67 -22.80 -12.06
C PRO A 41 3.81 -21.42 -11.39
N PRO A 42 4.12 -21.36 -10.08
CA PRO A 42 4.40 -20.11 -9.41
C PRO A 42 5.66 -19.45 -10.01
N LYS A 43 5.73 -18.12 -9.97
CA LYS A 43 6.89 -17.35 -10.45
C LYS A 43 8.20 -17.79 -9.77
N ASP A 44 8.13 -18.03 -8.46
CA ASP A 44 9.25 -18.49 -7.66
C ASP A 44 8.89 -19.81 -6.98
N GLU A 45 9.76 -20.81 -7.08
CA GLU A 45 9.52 -22.10 -6.45
C GLU A 45 9.54 -22.02 -4.91
N PRO A 46 8.63 -22.74 -4.21
CA PRO A 46 8.55 -22.74 -2.75
C PRO A 46 9.63 -23.65 -2.14
N VAL A 47 10.90 -23.26 -2.29
CA VAL A 47 12.04 -23.99 -1.74
C VAL A 47 12.24 -23.62 -0.27
N PHE A 48 12.53 -24.61 0.58
CA PHE A 48 12.78 -24.41 2.01
C PHE A 48 13.89 -23.39 2.30
N ALA A 49 14.95 -23.39 1.49
CA ALA A 49 16.11 -22.51 1.63
C ALA A 49 15.90 -21.09 1.08
N ARG A 50 14.67 -20.70 0.69
CA ARG A 50 14.39 -19.37 0.15
C ARG A 50 14.68 -18.30 1.19
N LYS A 51 15.72 -17.49 0.94
CA LYS A 51 16.05 -16.34 1.80
C LYS A 51 15.07 -15.20 1.54
N PRO A 52 14.64 -14.46 2.59
CA PRO A 52 13.86 -13.25 2.39
C PRO A 52 14.66 -12.23 1.58
N SER A 53 13.97 -11.40 0.80
CA SER A 53 14.63 -10.33 0.08
C SER A 53 15.20 -9.33 1.09
N GLN A 54 16.50 -9.05 1.04
CA GLN A 54 17.16 -8.05 1.88
C GLN A 54 17.04 -6.62 1.32
N LYS A 55 16.13 -6.39 0.37
CA LYS A 55 15.95 -5.08 -0.24
C LYS A 55 15.47 -4.09 0.82
N LYS A 56 16.13 -2.94 0.89
CA LYS A 56 15.63 -1.80 1.68
C LYS A 56 14.34 -1.32 1.04
N ILE A 57 13.25 -1.32 1.81
CA ILE A 57 11.98 -0.74 1.41
C ILE A 57 12.16 0.78 1.44
N GLN A 58 11.77 1.45 0.37
CA GLN A 58 11.82 2.91 0.27
C GLN A 58 10.48 3.49 0.71
N ASP A 59 10.52 4.61 1.41
CA ASP A 59 9.32 5.37 1.74
C ASP A 59 8.72 5.98 0.47
N ILE A 60 7.39 5.94 0.36
CA ILE A 60 6.66 6.45 -0.81
C ILE A 60 6.15 7.85 -0.47
N PHE A 61 6.78 8.87 -1.05
CA PHE A 61 6.38 10.26 -0.94
C PHE A 61 6.06 10.84 -2.31
N TYR A 62 5.00 11.63 -2.39
CA TYR A 62 4.61 12.37 -3.57
C TYR A 62 4.89 13.87 -3.41
N ALA A 63 5.02 14.58 -4.54
CA ALA A 63 5.28 16.02 -4.51
C ALA A 63 4.18 16.80 -3.78
N GLU A 64 2.92 16.36 -3.91
CA GLU A 64 1.81 16.98 -3.21
C GLU A 64 1.82 16.77 -1.69
N ASP A 65 2.56 15.79 -1.16
CA ASP A 65 2.55 15.51 0.28
C ASP A 65 3.16 16.66 1.10
N ILE A 66 4.06 17.44 0.49
CA ILE A 66 4.59 18.68 1.08
C ILE A 66 3.46 19.69 1.34
N ILE A 67 2.55 19.83 0.38
CA ILE A 67 1.42 20.77 0.46
C ILE A 67 0.33 20.21 1.38
N ARG A 68 0.10 18.90 1.36
CA ARG A 68 -0.81 18.23 2.30
C ARG A 68 -0.33 18.42 3.74
N ALA A 69 0.96 18.22 4.01
CA ALA A 69 1.52 18.40 5.35
C ALA A 69 1.25 19.82 5.87
N LYS A 70 1.58 20.85 5.08
CA LYS A 70 1.30 22.27 5.42
C LYS A 70 -0.19 22.52 5.69
N PHE A 71 -1.07 22.01 4.82
CA PHE A 71 -2.51 22.20 4.97
C PHE A 71 -3.07 21.55 6.24
N HIS A 72 -2.57 20.35 6.59
CA HIS A 72 -2.96 19.65 7.81
C HIS A 72 -2.42 20.33 9.09
N GLU A 73 -1.33 21.09 9.01
CA GLU A 73 -0.85 21.94 10.11
C GLU A 73 -1.73 23.19 10.29
N ASP A 74 -2.16 23.81 9.19
CA ASP A 74 -2.93 25.05 9.22
C ASP A 74 -4.43 24.86 9.55
N ILE A 75 -5.00 23.71 9.18
CA ILE A 75 -6.45 23.46 9.26
C ILE A 75 -6.74 22.09 9.88
N GLN A 76 -7.67 22.07 10.82
CA GLN A 76 -8.25 20.84 11.32
C GLN A 76 -9.26 20.27 10.31
N ILE A 77 -8.98 19.07 9.82
CA ILE A 77 -9.78 18.39 8.79
C ILE A 77 -10.82 17.49 9.47
N PRO A 78 -12.08 17.46 8.99
CA PRO A 78 -13.11 16.59 9.51
C PRO A 78 -12.87 15.12 9.16
N MET A 79 -13.68 14.26 9.76
CA MET A 79 -13.63 12.82 9.55
C MET A 79 -13.86 12.47 8.07
N VAL A 80 -13.03 11.56 7.56
CA VAL A 80 -13.09 11.06 6.17
C VAL A 80 -13.81 9.71 6.14
N ASP A 81 -14.74 9.54 5.22
CA ASP A 81 -15.34 8.24 4.92
C ASP A 81 -14.44 7.44 3.98
N MET A 82 -13.91 6.31 4.46
CA MET A 82 -13.05 5.41 3.67
C MET A 82 -13.83 4.33 2.90
N LYS A 83 -15.17 4.30 3.00
CA LYS A 83 -16.00 3.29 2.32
C LYS A 83 -16.34 3.67 0.88
N HIS A 84 -16.38 4.98 0.61
CA HIS A 84 -16.75 5.52 -0.70
C HIS A 84 -15.58 6.32 -1.26
N ASP A 85 -15.44 6.33 -2.59
CA ASP A 85 -14.40 7.08 -3.31
C ASP A 85 -14.79 8.57 -3.45
N ASN A 86 -15.09 9.20 -2.31
CA ASN A 86 -15.47 10.60 -2.25
C ASN A 86 -14.21 11.47 -2.20
N VAL A 87 -14.25 12.61 -2.89
CA VAL A 87 -13.14 13.57 -2.88
C VAL A 87 -12.98 14.13 -1.47
N THR A 88 -11.80 13.93 -0.88
CA THR A 88 -11.48 14.43 0.45
C THR A 88 -11.25 15.94 0.43
N GLN A 89 -11.43 16.59 1.57
CA GLN A 89 -11.19 18.03 1.70
C GLN A 89 -9.75 18.42 1.35
N THR A 90 -8.76 17.63 1.76
CA THR A 90 -7.36 17.81 1.38
C THR A 90 -7.18 17.73 -0.14
N GLN A 91 -7.92 16.83 -0.81
CA GLN A 91 -7.86 16.70 -2.27
C GLN A 91 -8.55 17.87 -2.99
N ILE A 92 -9.66 18.38 -2.44
CA ILE A 92 -10.31 19.60 -2.95
C ILE A 92 -9.32 20.77 -2.84
N PHE A 93 -8.68 20.96 -1.68
CA PHE A 93 -7.68 22.00 -1.50
C PHE A 93 -6.51 21.85 -2.48
N LEU A 94 -5.97 20.65 -2.65
CA LEU A 94 -4.89 20.40 -3.60
C LEU A 94 -5.30 20.75 -5.05
N SER A 95 -6.55 20.48 -5.42
CA SER A 95 -7.06 20.84 -6.74
C SER A 95 -7.16 22.36 -6.93
N LEU A 96 -7.59 23.10 -5.91
CA LEU A 96 -7.60 24.57 -5.91
C LEU A 96 -6.19 25.12 -6.04
N TYR A 97 -5.25 24.62 -5.23
CA TYR A 97 -3.84 25.00 -5.28
C TYR A 97 -3.23 24.76 -6.67
N LYS A 98 -3.48 23.59 -7.27
CA LYS A 98 -3.02 23.26 -8.63
C LYS A 98 -3.63 24.18 -9.70
N ASN A 99 -4.84 24.69 -9.50
CA ASN A 99 -5.44 25.66 -10.42
C ASN A 99 -4.72 27.01 -10.33
N PHE A 100 -4.43 27.52 -9.12
CA PHE A 100 -3.68 28.77 -8.96
C PHE A 100 -2.23 28.70 -9.47
N LEU A 101 -1.60 27.52 -9.37
CA LEU A 101 -0.27 27.32 -9.97
C LEU A 101 -0.29 27.42 -11.51
N LYS A 102 -1.39 27.01 -12.17
CA LYS A 102 -1.51 27.12 -13.63
C LYS A 102 -1.60 28.58 -14.08
N ASP A 103 -2.07 29.48 -13.22
CA ASP A 103 -2.15 30.91 -13.49
C ASP A 103 -0.78 31.62 -13.39
N ASN A 104 0.32 30.85 -13.33
CA ASN A 104 1.71 31.32 -13.30
C ASN A 104 2.05 32.16 -12.05
N ILE A 105 1.33 31.91 -10.96
CA ILE A 105 1.54 32.51 -9.64
C ILE A 105 2.65 31.74 -8.92
N LYS A 106 3.44 32.45 -8.10
CA LYS A 106 4.46 31.81 -7.23
C LYS A 106 3.81 30.82 -6.26
N GLU A 107 4.53 29.75 -5.91
CA GLU A 107 4.00 28.65 -5.09
C GLU A 107 3.49 29.09 -3.71
N GLU A 108 4.17 30.04 -3.06
CA GLU A 108 3.77 30.56 -1.74
C GLU A 108 2.48 31.39 -1.84
N GLU A 109 2.42 32.33 -2.80
CA GLU A 109 1.24 33.16 -3.04
C GLU A 109 0.03 32.33 -3.49
N ALA A 110 0.26 31.27 -4.28
CA ALA A 110 -0.77 30.34 -4.70
C ALA A 110 -1.35 29.56 -3.50
N TYR A 111 -0.52 29.18 -2.53
CA TYR A 111 -0.95 28.50 -1.32
C TYR A 111 -1.82 29.40 -0.45
N GLU A 112 -1.38 30.64 -0.20
CA GLU A 112 -2.14 31.61 0.61
C GLU A 112 -3.51 31.92 0.01
N LYS A 113 -3.57 32.16 -1.32
CA LYS A 113 -4.83 32.39 -2.04
C LYS A 113 -5.75 31.17 -1.99
N ALA A 114 -5.19 29.97 -2.19
CA ALA A 114 -5.95 28.74 -2.06
C ALA A 114 -6.51 28.56 -0.65
N LEU A 115 -5.74 28.91 0.38
CA LEU A 115 -6.14 28.80 1.78
C LEU A 115 -7.24 29.79 2.14
N GLN A 116 -7.16 31.03 1.66
CA GLN A 116 -8.21 32.04 1.82
C GLN A 116 -9.50 31.58 1.16
N ASN A 117 -9.43 31.17 -0.11
CA ASN A 117 -10.58 30.66 -0.86
C ASN A 117 -11.22 29.45 -0.18
N TYR A 118 -10.41 28.52 0.34
CA TYR A 118 -10.88 27.38 1.09
C TYR A 118 -11.61 27.78 2.38
N LYS A 119 -11.05 28.71 3.15
CA LYS A 119 -11.66 29.22 4.39
C LYS A 119 -12.99 29.93 4.13
N GLU A 120 -13.07 30.72 3.06
CA GLU A 120 -14.29 31.38 2.60
C GLU A 120 -15.38 30.36 2.21
N THR A 121 -15.00 29.34 1.44
CA THR A 121 -15.94 28.32 0.94
C THR A 121 -16.52 27.46 2.06
N TYR A 122 -15.71 27.11 3.06
CA TYR A 122 -16.10 26.15 4.11
C TYR A 122 -16.34 26.78 5.49
N ASN A 123 -16.29 28.12 5.60
CA ASN A 123 -16.54 28.92 6.82
C ASN A 123 -15.91 28.31 8.09
N VAL A 124 -14.64 27.92 7.98
CA VAL A 124 -13.94 27.12 9.00
C VAL A 124 -13.65 27.98 10.23
N LYS A 125 -14.27 27.67 11.37
CA LYS A 125 -13.91 28.27 12.66
C LYS A 125 -12.59 27.69 13.14
N ILE A 126 -11.57 28.52 13.30
CA ILE A 126 -10.26 28.14 13.86
C ILE A 126 -10.43 27.92 15.38
N PRO A 127 -10.24 26.72 15.93
CA PRO A 127 -10.12 26.56 17.38
C PRO A 127 -8.74 27.08 17.82
N LYS A 128 -8.71 27.90 18.87
CA LYS A 128 -7.46 28.26 19.57
C LYS A 128 -6.83 26.98 20.13
N SER A 129 -5.62 26.66 19.70
CA SER A 129 -4.86 25.53 20.21
C SER A 129 -4.38 25.80 21.65
N GLU A 130 -5.19 25.46 22.64
CA GLU A 130 -4.70 25.15 23.98
C GLU A 130 -4.96 23.69 24.26
N THR A 131 -4.01 22.82 23.91
CA THR A 131 -3.76 21.63 24.75
C THR A 131 -2.34 21.12 24.54
N SER A 132 -1.55 21.22 25.61
CA SER A 132 -0.25 20.60 25.75
C SER A 132 -0.38 19.08 25.67
N TYR A 133 0.31 18.46 24.71
CA TYR A 133 0.47 17.01 24.70
C TYR A 133 1.37 16.62 25.88
N LYS A 134 0.77 16.09 26.95
CA LYS A 134 1.50 15.31 27.95
C LYS A 134 2.07 14.08 27.26
N SER A 135 3.39 14.08 27.11
CA SER A 135 4.18 12.90 26.72
C SER A 135 3.97 11.81 27.76
N TYR A 136 3.32 10.71 27.37
CA TYR A 136 3.37 9.46 28.12
C TYR A 136 4.54 8.65 27.57
N LYS A 137 5.57 8.50 28.41
CA LYS A 137 6.61 7.48 28.26
C LYS A 137 6.03 6.15 28.71
N ASP A 138 6.19 5.13 27.87
CA ASP A 138 6.37 3.73 28.27
C ASP A 138 7.49 3.13 27.42
#